data_AF-A0A559MG49-F1
#
_entry.id   AF-A0A559MG49-F1
#
_cell.length_a   1.000
_cell.length_b   1.000
_cell.length_c   1.000
_cell.angle_alpha   90.00
_cell.angle_beta   90.00
_cell.angle_gamma   90.00
#
_symmetry.space_group_name_H-M   'P 1'
#
loop_
_entity.id
_entity.type
_entity.pdbx_description
1 polymer ?
#
loop_
_entity_poly.entity_id
_entity_poly.type
_entity_poly.pdbx_seq_one_letter_code
_entity_poly.pdbx_strand_id
1 'polypeptide(L)'
;MPARASTRISIAWPPAAPSEPTDTLVLGVEGWYVDLRITKSDLSIDWAMAGERMTVPGNPATIRFSHHIDSRGFYGIDQGDFSQLPNGDDLEVGTMPAPHLDGKVAPYEEVWREYAAPAPGTTSWILRSSDKKTFVGKVGGYYIALGEREVGGFAALREEIDGDTKSWSAKYKVGPFETLPSMEANQRLFENEGNWKLGDLIYVGGQQFQVQAIEVHRNQPDNKSKL
;
A
#
# COMPACT_ATOMS: atom_id res chain seq x y z
N MET A 1 -11.41 4.36 8.49
CA MET A 1 -10.11 3.85 8.99
C MET A 1 -9.06 4.85 8.58
N PRO A 2 -8.18 5.30 9.50
CA PRO A 2 -7.20 6.33 9.18
C PRO A 2 -6.19 5.83 8.13
N ALA A 3 -5.66 6.76 7.35
CA ALA A 3 -4.61 6.50 6.39
C ALA A 3 -3.34 6.06 7.10
N ARG A 4 -2.71 5.01 6.58
CA ARG A 4 -1.52 4.40 7.16
C ARG A 4 -0.53 4.01 6.07
N ALA A 5 0.74 4.08 6.43
CA ALA A 5 1.82 3.46 5.68
C ALA A 5 2.50 2.48 6.62
N SER A 6 2.74 1.25 6.19
CA SER A 6 3.33 0.21 7.02
C SER A 6 4.44 -0.53 6.28
N THR A 7 5.40 -1.04 7.04
CA THR A 7 6.44 -1.94 6.54
C THR A 7 6.40 -3.25 7.30
N ARG A 8 6.76 -4.33 6.62
CA ARG A 8 6.88 -5.64 7.27
C ARG A 8 8.26 -5.74 7.92
N ILE A 9 8.27 -6.06 9.20
CA ILE A 9 9.46 -6.27 10.01
C ILE A 9 9.98 -7.69 9.82
N SER A 10 9.08 -8.67 9.73
CA SER A 10 9.42 -10.06 9.45
C SER A 10 8.23 -10.86 8.96
N ILE A 11 8.54 -11.94 8.24
CA ILE A 11 7.66 -13.07 7.96
C ILE A 11 8.29 -14.38 8.47
N ALA A 12 7.47 -15.27 9.00
CA ALA A 12 7.85 -16.61 9.41
C ALA A 12 6.79 -17.63 8.96
N TRP A 13 7.25 -18.86 8.73
CA TRP A 13 6.40 -20.05 8.64
C TRP A 13 6.83 -20.99 9.76
N PRO A 14 6.21 -20.92 10.95
CA PRO A 14 6.66 -21.68 12.12
C PRO A 14 6.80 -23.18 11.83
N PRO A 15 7.84 -23.84 12.37
CA PRO A 15 8.79 -23.35 13.37
C PRO A 15 10.04 -22.65 12.80
N ALA A 16 10.07 -22.31 11.51
CA ALA A 16 11.20 -21.59 10.94
C ALA A 16 11.39 -20.23 11.62
N ALA A 17 12.64 -19.79 11.76
CA ALA A 17 12.94 -18.48 12.33
C ALA A 17 12.41 -17.35 11.42
N PRO A 18 11.95 -16.22 12.00
CA PRO A 18 11.52 -15.08 11.21
C PRO A 18 12.64 -14.51 10.34
N SER A 19 12.27 -14.02 9.16
CA SER A 19 13.18 -13.34 8.22
C SER A 19 12.45 -12.19 7.52
N GLU A 20 13.16 -11.28 6.87
CA GLU A 20 12.53 -10.23 6.05
C GLU A 20 13.27 -10.07 4.72
N PRO A 21 12.97 -10.94 3.73
CA PRO A 21 13.65 -10.94 2.45
C PRO A 21 13.23 -9.77 1.55
N THR A 22 12.18 -9.01 1.89
CA THR A 22 11.67 -7.94 1.05
C THR A 22 11.79 -6.56 1.71
N ASP A 23 11.89 -5.51 0.89
CA ASP A 23 11.55 -4.15 1.29
C ASP A 23 10.06 -3.95 0.97
N THR A 24 9.22 -4.17 1.98
CA THR A 24 7.77 -4.11 1.88
C THR A 24 7.25 -2.75 2.29
N LEU A 25 6.36 -2.19 1.47
CA LEU A 25 5.57 -1.02 1.81
C LEU A 25 4.09 -1.28 1.47
N VAL A 26 3.23 -1.08 2.45
CA VAL A 26 1.77 -1.13 2.28
C VAL A 26 1.20 0.25 2.60
N LEU A 27 0.42 0.79 1.67
CA LEU A 27 -0.34 2.02 1.86
C LEU A 27 -1.82 1.68 2.01
N GLY A 28 -2.46 2.16 3.06
CA GLY A 28 -3.89 1.99 3.29
C GLY A 28 -4.58 3.33 3.47
N VAL A 29 -5.73 3.54 2.83
CA VAL A 29 -6.59 4.71 3.02
C VAL A 29 -8.03 4.24 3.05
N GLU A 30 -8.74 4.54 4.13
CA GLU A 30 -10.09 4.02 4.36
C GLU A 30 -10.19 2.50 4.16
N GLY A 31 -11.03 2.04 3.23
CA GLY A 31 -11.24 0.62 2.89
C GLY A 31 -10.40 0.13 1.72
N TRP A 32 -9.32 0.82 1.34
CA TRP A 32 -8.48 0.47 0.19
C TRP A 32 -7.02 0.35 0.57
N TYR A 33 -6.26 -0.44 -0.19
CA TYR A 33 -4.83 -0.61 0.01
C TYR A 33 -4.05 -0.80 -1.30
N VAL A 34 -2.75 -0.53 -1.23
CA VAL A 34 -1.73 -0.84 -2.24
C VAL A 34 -0.52 -1.45 -1.52
N ASP A 35 -0.13 -2.67 -1.87
CA ASP A 35 0.97 -3.43 -1.27
C ASP A 35 2.04 -3.72 -2.34
N LEU A 36 3.28 -3.31 -2.06
CA LEU A 36 4.44 -3.63 -2.87
C LEU A 36 5.54 -4.28 -2.01
N ARG A 37 5.97 -5.47 -2.43
CA ARG A 37 7.08 -6.23 -1.83
C ARG A 37 8.18 -6.40 -2.86
N ILE A 38 9.31 -5.73 -2.65
CA ILE A 38 10.50 -5.85 -3.51
C ILE A 38 11.52 -6.77 -2.84
N THR A 39 11.95 -7.81 -3.53
CA THR A 39 13.00 -8.72 -3.07
C THR A 39 14.32 -7.96 -2.88
N LYS A 40 14.92 -8.01 -1.69
CA LYS A 40 16.15 -7.25 -1.38
C LYS A 40 17.37 -7.72 -2.17
N SER A 41 17.45 -9.00 -2.50
CA SER A 41 18.63 -9.59 -3.14
C SER A 41 18.77 -9.25 -4.61
N ASP A 42 17.67 -9.11 -5.34
CA ASP A 42 17.67 -8.91 -6.80
C ASP A 42 16.79 -7.75 -7.26
N LEU A 43 16.10 -7.07 -6.33
CA LEU A 43 15.24 -5.92 -6.59
C LEU A 43 14.05 -6.22 -7.51
N SER A 44 13.68 -7.50 -7.65
CA SER A 44 12.48 -7.93 -8.36
C SER A 44 11.22 -7.77 -7.50
N ILE A 45 10.05 -7.82 -8.14
CA ILE A 45 8.77 -7.90 -7.43
C ILE A 45 8.62 -9.31 -6.85
N ASP A 46 8.61 -9.43 -5.52
CA ASP A 46 8.20 -10.66 -4.84
C ASP A 46 6.68 -10.84 -4.95
N TRP A 47 5.95 -9.78 -4.61
CA TRP A 47 4.50 -9.68 -4.71
C TRP A 47 4.08 -8.22 -4.75
N ALA A 48 3.15 -7.88 -5.64
CA ALA A 48 2.51 -6.59 -5.67
C ALA A 48 1.00 -6.77 -5.90
N MET A 49 0.18 -6.11 -5.10
CA MET A 49 -1.28 -6.23 -5.16
C MET A 49 -1.97 -4.96 -4.67
N ALA A 50 -3.21 -4.76 -5.09
CA ALA A 50 -4.05 -3.67 -4.60
C ALA A 50 -5.52 -4.06 -4.65
N GLY A 51 -6.32 -3.48 -3.75
CA GLY A 51 -7.75 -3.73 -3.68
C GLY A 51 -8.37 -3.18 -2.41
N GLU A 52 -9.42 -3.84 -1.94
CA GLU A 52 -10.20 -3.43 -0.78
C GLU A 52 -9.74 -4.12 0.49
N ARG A 53 -9.69 -3.39 1.60
CA ARG A 53 -9.42 -3.85 2.96
C ARG A 53 -10.70 -3.82 3.76
N MET A 54 -11.17 -4.98 4.20
CA MET A 54 -12.46 -5.14 4.86
C MET A 54 -12.29 -5.75 6.25
N THR A 55 -12.92 -5.16 7.26
CA THR A 55 -13.05 -5.77 8.58
C THR A 55 -14.20 -6.78 8.59
N VAL A 56 -14.03 -7.93 9.26
CA VAL A 56 -15.12 -8.89 9.40
C VAL A 56 -16.12 -8.41 10.48
N PRO A 57 -17.44 -8.31 10.17
CA PRO A 57 -18.44 -7.97 11.18
C PRO A 57 -18.44 -8.96 12.34
N GLY A 58 -18.40 -8.45 13.57
CA GLY A 58 -18.32 -9.28 14.79
C GLY A 58 -16.93 -9.82 15.11
N ASN A 59 -15.94 -9.68 14.23
CA ASN A 59 -14.53 -9.98 14.50
C ASN A 59 -13.61 -8.94 13.84
N PRO A 60 -13.47 -7.73 14.41
CA PRO A 60 -12.69 -6.65 13.80
C PRO A 60 -11.18 -6.91 13.75
N ALA A 61 -10.69 -7.92 14.47
CA ALA A 61 -9.29 -8.37 14.40
C ALA A 61 -9.02 -9.14 13.10
N THR A 62 -10.04 -9.77 12.51
CA THR A 62 -9.92 -10.42 11.21
C THR A 62 -10.12 -9.40 10.09
N ILE A 63 -9.11 -9.29 9.23
CA ILE A 63 -9.12 -8.44 8.05
C ILE A 63 -9.10 -9.33 6.80
N ARG A 64 -9.88 -8.93 5.80
CA ARG A 64 -9.90 -9.55 4.47
C ARG A 64 -9.41 -8.54 3.44
N PHE A 65 -8.55 -8.96 2.53
CA PHE A 65 -8.10 -8.12 1.43
C PHE A 65 -8.55 -8.72 0.10
N SER A 66 -9.20 -7.89 -0.73
CA SER A 66 -9.48 -8.28 -2.10
C SER A 66 -8.29 -7.97 -2.99
N HIS A 67 -8.07 -8.80 -4.00
CA HIS A 67 -7.01 -8.59 -4.99
C HIS A 67 -7.66 -8.17 -6.31
N HIS A 68 -7.64 -6.86 -6.59
CA HIS A 68 -8.16 -6.31 -7.84
C HIS A 68 -7.11 -6.32 -8.95
N ILE A 69 -5.84 -6.21 -8.58
CA ILE A 69 -4.68 -6.52 -9.39
C ILE A 69 -3.69 -7.32 -8.54
N ASP A 70 -2.95 -8.24 -9.15
CA ASP A 70 -2.03 -9.11 -8.44
C ASP A 70 -0.90 -9.61 -9.35
N SER A 71 0.36 -9.39 -8.96
CA SER A 71 1.52 -9.76 -9.76
C SER A 71 1.75 -11.27 -9.88
N ARG A 72 1.12 -12.08 -9.03
CA ARG A 72 1.12 -13.55 -9.06
C ARG A 72 -0.15 -14.11 -9.73
N GLY A 73 -1.06 -13.25 -10.20
CA GLY A 73 -2.28 -13.63 -10.90
C GLY A 73 -3.40 -14.16 -9.99
N PHE A 74 -3.34 -13.88 -8.68
CA PHE A 74 -4.40 -14.24 -7.75
C PHE A 74 -5.53 -13.19 -7.73
N TYR A 75 -6.76 -13.62 -8.01
CA TYR A 75 -7.96 -12.76 -7.95
C TYR A 75 -8.96 -13.38 -6.97
N GLY A 76 -8.80 -13.06 -5.69
CA GLY A 76 -9.61 -13.59 -4.63
C GLY A 76 -9.60 -12.71 -3.38
N ILE A 77 -9.97 -13.34 -2.27
CA ILE A 77 -9.93 -12.75 -0.94
C ILE A 77 -8.90 -13.51 -0.12
N ASP A 78 -7.91 -12.81 0.41
CA ASP A 78 -7.04 -13.32 1.46
C ASP A 78 -7.61 -12.93 2.85
N GLN A 79 -7.03 -13.49 3.91
CA GLN A 79 -7.46 -13.19 5.28
C GLN A 79 -6.29 -13.31 6.24
N GLY A 80 -6.21 -12.35 7.17
CA GLY A 80 -5.29 -12.34 8.29
C GLY A 80 -6.00 -11.94 9.58
N ASP A 81 -5.58 -12.54 10.69
CA ASP A 81 -6.00 -12.20 12.04
C ASP A 81 -4.92 -11.33 12.70
N PHE A 82 -5.30 -10.13 13.13
CA PHE A 82 -4.38 -9.13 13.65
C PHE A 82 -4.47 -9.00 15.17
N SER A 83 -3.32 -8.84 15.82
CA SER A 83 -3.21 -8.52 17.24
C SER A 83 -2.02 -7.59 17.48
N GLN A 84 -2.11 -6.70 18.47
CA GLN A 84 -1.02 -5.79 18.78
C GLN A 84 0.02 -6.45 19.68
N LEU A 85 1.29 -6.32 19.34
CA LEU A 85 2.43 -6.74 20.14
C LEU A 85 2.77 -5.69 21.22
N PRO A 86 3.47 -6.08 22.32
CA PRO A 86 3.79 -5.15 23.42
C PRO A 86 4.62 -3.92 23.02
N ASN A 87 5.34 -3.98 21.91
CA ASN A 87 6.13 -2.86 21.37
C ASN A 87 5.33 -1.92 20.45
N GLY A 88 4.03 -2.19 20.23
CA GLY A 88 3.15 -1.40 19.38
C GLY A 88 3.09 -1.85 17.92
N ASP A 89 3.93 -2.80 17.50
CA ASP A 89 3.83 -3.43 16.18
C ASP A 89 2.58 -4.35 16.12
N ASP A 90 2.09 -4.64 14.92
CA ASP A 90 1.00 -5.58 14.72
C ASP A 90 1.54 -6.97 14.32
N LEU A 91 1.01 -8.02 14.93
CA LEU A 91 1.17 -9.40 14.49
C LEU A 91 -0.05 -9.79 13.67
N GLU A 92 0.19 -10.16 12.41
CA GLU A 92 -0.77 -10.82 11.53
C GLU A 92 -0.47 -12.30 11.46
N VAL A 93 -1.50 -13.13 11.67
CA VAL A 93 -1.41 -14.58 11.48
C VAL A 93 -2.47 -15.07 10.52
N GLY A 94 -2.18 -16.14 9.80
CA GLY A 94 -3.13 -16.77 8.90
C GLY A 94 -2.55 -18.01 8.25
N THR A 95 -3.12 -18.40 7.11
CA THR A 95 -2.59 -19.49 6.28
C THR A 95 -2.48 -19.06 4.83
N MET A 96 -1.34 -19.31 4.19
CA MET A 96 -1.12 -19.06 2.77
C MET A 96 -0.16 -20.10 2.17
N PRO A 97 -0.10 -20.25 0.83
CA PRO A 97 0.93 -21.04 0.17
C PRO A 97 2.34 -20.62 0.58
N ALA A 98 3.13 -21.56 1.11
CA ALA A 98 4.51 -21.32 1.53
C ALA A 98 5.48 -21.65 0.38
N PRO A 99 6.26 -20.68 -0.15
CA PRO A 99 7.14 -20.91 -1.28
C PRO A 99 8.18 -22.02 -1.05
N HIS A 100 8.74 -22.10 0.17
CA HIS A 100 9.74 -23.10 0.55
C HIS A 100 9.16 -24.50 0.81
N LEU A 101 7.83 -24.66 0.80
CA LEU A 101 7.13 -25.95 0.92
C LEU A 101 6.43 -26.34 -0.39
N ASP A 102 7.01 -25.96 -1.54
CA ASP A 102 6.44 -26.19 -2.87
C ASP A 102 5.02 -25.63 -3.02
N GLY A 103 4.72 -24.50 -2.38
CA GLY A 103 3.40 -23.87 -2.42
C GLY A 103 2.33 -24.54 -1.57
N LYS A 104 2.69 -25.51 -0.71
CA LYS A 104 1.75 -26.07 0.26
C LYS A 104 1.25 -24.98 1.21
N VAL A 105 -0.04 -25.01 1.52
CA VAL A 105 -0.65 -24.10 2.50
C VAL A 105 -0.08 -24.40 3.89
N ALA A 106 0.44 -23.38 4.55
CA ALA A 106 0.98 -23.46 5.89
C ALA A 106 0.60 -22.22 6.71
N PRO A 107 0.63 -22.30 8.06
CA PRO A 107 0.53 -21.14 8.92
C PRO A 107 1.67 -20.16 8.63
N TYR A 108 1.35 -18.87 8.67
CA TYR A 108 2.34 -17.80 8.61
C TYR A 108 2.15 -16.83 9.78
N GLU A 109 3.22 -16.11 10.09
CA GLU A 109 3.24 -14.98 11.00
C GLU A 109 3.96 -13.81 10.30
N GLU A 110 3.29 -12.66 10.19
CA GLU A 110 3.89 -11.42 9.71
C GLU A 110 3.86 -10.38 10.84
N VAL A 111 4.99 -9.69 11.05
CA VAL A 111 5.07 -8.57 12.01
C VAL A 111 5.15 -7.28 11.21
N TRP A 112 4.26 -6.34 11.52
CA TRP A 112 4.06 -5.10 10.79
C TRP A 112 4.33 -3.89 11.68
N ARG A 113 5.04 -2.91 11.14
CA ARG A 113 5.26 -1.62 11.79
C ARG A 113 4.62 -0.51 10.98
N GLU A 114 3.76 0.28 11.63
CA GLU A 114 3.24 1.51 11.04
C GLU A 114 4.30 2.62 11.08
N TYR A 115 4.44 3.37 9.98
CA TYR A 115 5.21 4.60 9.94
C TYR A 115 4.49 5.73 10.69
N ALA A 116 5.20 6.83 10.94
CA ALA A 116 4.61 8.01 11.52
C ALA A 116 3.39 8.49 10.71
N ALA A 117 2.36 8.94 11.43
CA ALA A 117 1.14 9.45 10.84
C ALA A 117 1.46 10.60 9.86
N PRO A 118 0.69 10.74 8.75
CA PRO A 118 0.87 11.85 7.82
C PRO A 118 0.82 13.20 8.52
N ALA A 119 1.68 14.13 8.08
CA ALA A 119 1.72 15.48 8.65
C ALA A 119 0.38 16.21 8.41
N PRO A 120 -0.07 17.05 9.36
CA PRO A 120 -1.21 17.91 9.13
C PRO A 120 -1.02 18.82 7.90
N GLY A 121 -2.12 19.13 7.22
CA GLY A 121 -2.15 19.88 5.96
C GLY A 121 -1.89 19.03 4.72
N THR A 122 -1.62 17.73 4.87
CA THR A 122 -1.42 16.81 3.73
C THR A 122 -2.70 16.04 3.40
N THR A 123 -2.72 15.41 2.23
CA THR A 123 -3.80 14.51 1.79
C THR A 123 -3.23 13.13 1.50
N SER A 124 -3.91 12.10 1.97
CA SER A 124 -3.69 10.70 1.58
C SER A 124 -4.82 10.25 0.67
N TRP A 125 -4.52 9.41 -0.31
CA TRP A 125 -5.54 8.92 -1.25
C TRP A 125 -5.11 7.61 -1.93
N ILE A 126 -6.10 6.91 -2.47
CA ILE A 126 -5.92 5.79 -3.41
C ILE A 126 -6.78 6.06 -4.64
N LEU A 127 -6.17 5.87 -5.82
CA LEU A 127 -6.78 5.99 -7.13
C LEU A 127 -6.79 4.65 -7.83
N ARG A 128 -7.78 4.45 -8.69
CA ARG A 128 -7.83 3.32 -9.62
C ARG A 128 -8.12 3.83 -11.03
N SER A 129 -7.36 3.37 -12.02
CA SER A 129 -7.61 3.73 -13.42
C SER A 129 -8.98 3.25 -13.89
N SER A 130 -9.58 3.95 -14.86
CA SER A 130 -10.90 3.56 -15.41
C SER A 130 -10.87 2.18 -16.09
N ASP A 131 -9.73 1.77 -16.64
CA ASP A 131 -9.51 0.42 -17.20
C ASP A 131 -9.28 -0.66 -16.12
N LYS A 132 -9.24 -0.26 -14.84
CA LYS A 132 -9.06 -1.09 -13.65
C LYS A 132 -7.71 -1.79 -13.51
N LYS A 133 -6.76 -1.52 -14.40
CA LYS A 133 -5.44 -2.18 -14.45
C LYS A 133 -4.34 -1.45 -13.69
N THR A 134 -4.59 -0.27 -13.15
CA THR A 134 -3.59 0.55 -12.44
C THR A 134 -4.16 1.08 -11.14
N PHE A 135 -3.39 0.93 -10.06
CA PHE A 135 -3.67 1.54 -8.76
C PHE A 135 -2.53 2.47 -8.38
N VAL A 136 -2.88 3.59 -7.74
CA VAL A 136 -1.92 4.57 -7.27
C VAL A 136 -2.32 4.97 -5.85
N GLY A 137 -1.39 4.92 -4.92
CA GLY A 137 -1.61 5.31 -3.53
C GLY A 137 -0.57 6.31 -3.07
N LYS A 138 -1.00 7.25 -2.23
CA LYS A 138 -0.13 8.20 -1.54
C LYS A 138 -0.54 8.29 -0.08
N VAL A 139 0.41 8.12 0.84
CA VAL A 139 0.21 8.35 2.27
C VAL A 139 1.44 9.03 2.85
N GLY A 140 1.27 10.26 3.36
CA GLY A 140 2.37 11.06 3.87
C GLY A 140 3.47 11.24 2.82
N GLY A 141 4.69 10.82 3.16
CA GLY A 141 5.87 10.90 2.29
C GLY A 141 6.08 9.69 1.36
N TYR A 142 5.09 8.80 1.24
CA TYR A 142 5.20 7.56 0.48
C TYR A 142 4.21 7.52 -0.68
N TYR A 143 4.65 6.98 -1.81
CA TYR A 143 3.87 6.81 -3.03
C TYR A 143 4.14 5.45 -3.66
N ILE A 144 3.08 4.77 -4.09
CA ILE A 144 3.16 3.53 -4.89
C ILE A 144 2.23 3.67 -6.10
N ALA A 145 2.74 3.32 -7.28
CA ALA A 145 1.92 3.02 -8.45
C ALA A 145 2.18 1.58 -8.90
N LEU A 146 1.11 0.82 -9.10
CA LEU A 146 1.12 -0.56 -9.56
C LEU A 146 0.26 -0.70 -10.81
N GLY A 147 0.64 -1.57 -11.73
CA GLY A 147 -0.27 -1.91 -12.80
C GLY A 147 0.04 -3.17 -13.59
N GLU A 148 -1.02 -3.86 -14.00
CA GLU A 148 -0.95 -5.01 -14.89
C GLU A 148 -0.75 -4.57 -16.33
N ARG A 149 0.13 -5.26 -17.04
CA ARG A 149 0.51 -4.93 -18.43
C ARG A 149 0.57 -6.20 -19.26
N GLU A 150 0.00 -6.13 -20.46
CA GLU A 150 0.06 -7.25 -21.41
C GLU A 150 1.49 -7.57 -21.81
N VAL A 151 2.32 -6.53 -22.00
CA VAL A 151 3.76 -6.65 -22.25
C VAL A 151 4.51 -6.31 -20.97
N GLY A 152 5.39 -7.21 -20.52
CA GLY A 152 6.17 -7.03 -19.29
C GLY A 152 5.46 -7.45 -18.00
N GLY A 153 4.22 -7.94 -18.08
CA GLY A 153 3.49 -8.58 -16.98
C GLY A 153 2.96 -7.59 -15.94
N PHE A 154 3.85 -7.05 -15.11
CA PHE A 154 3.49 -6.17 -14.00
C PHE A 154 4.49 -5.02 -13.88
N ALA A 155 3.98 -3.81 -13.71
CA ALA A 155 4.76 -2.60 -13.48
C ALA A 155 4.61 -2.16 -12.02
N ALA A 156 5.70 -1.73 -11.42
CA ALA A 156 5.71 -1.15 -10.08
C ALA A 156 6.64 0.06 -10.01
N LEU A 157 6.17 1.08 -9.31
CA LEU A 157 6.90 2.30 -9.01
C LEU A 157 6.67 2.64 -7.54
N ARG A 158 7.76 2.77 -6.78
CA ARG A 158 7.73 3.29 -5.40
C ARG A 158 8.59 4.52 -5.31
N GLU A 159 8.00 5.59 -4.79
CA GLU A 159 8.65 6.88 -4.63
C GLU A 159 8.48 7.38 -3.21
N GLU A 160 9.48 8.11 -2.74
CA GLU A 160 9.54 8.67 -1.39
C GLU A 160 9.94 10.14 -1.48
N ILE A 161 9.36 10.97 -0.61
CA ILE A 161 9.74 12.38 -0.51
C ILE A 161 10.96 12.52 0.41
N ASP A 162 11.96 13.25 -0.05
CA ASP A 162 13.08 13.65 0.80
C ASP A 162 12.63 14.74 1.79
N GLY A 163 12.94 14.53 3.07
CA GLY A 163 12.50 15.41 4.14
C GLY A 163 13.11 16.81 4.10
N ASP A 164 14.32 16.94 3.55
CA ASP A 164 15.09 18.18 3.53
C ASP A 164 14.82 18.98 2.26
N THR A 165 14.88 18.32 1.10
CA THR A 165 14.69 18.96 -0.21
C THR A 165 13.23 19.08 -0.61
N LYS A 166 12.33 18.33 0.05
CA LYS A 166 10.91 18.20 -0.32
C LYS A 166 10.69 17.70 -1.75
N SER A 167 11.66 17.00 -2.31
CA SER A 167 11.55 16.41 -3.65
C SER A 167 11.21 14.93 -3.57
N TRP A 168 10.29 14.48 -4.41
CA TRP A 168 10.06 13.06 -4.65
C TRP A 168 11.22 12.44 -5.43
N SER A 169 11.61 11.24 -5.03
CA SER A 169 12.58 10.43 -5.76
C SER A 169 12.11 8.99 -5.82
N ALA A 170 12.40 8.32 -6.92
CA ALA A 170 12.01 6.93 -7.08
C ALA A 170 13.01 6.01 -6.37
N LYS A 171 12.48 5.19 -5.46
CA LYS A 171 13.23 4.13 -4.77
C LYS A 171 13.29 2.86 -5.61
N TYR A 172 12.17 2.50 -6.25
CA TYR A 172 12.08 1.32 -7.12
C TYR A 172 11.33 1.63 -8.40
N LYS A 173 11.87 1.14 -9.52
CA LYS A 173 11.30 1.19 -10.87
C LYS A 173 11.40 -0.22 -11.47
N VAL A 174 10.29 -0.93 -11.59
CA VAL A 174 10.28 -2.35 -12.02
C VAL A 174 9.24 -2.57 -13.11
N GLY A 175 9.60 -3.37 -14.12
CA GLY A 175 8.75 -3.62 -15.29
C GLY A 175 8.63 -2.40 -16.19
N PRO A 176 7.57 -2.29 -17.01
CA PRO A 176 7.32 -1.13 -17.88
C PRO A 176 6.76 0.06 -17.06
N PHE A 177 7.53 0.51 -16.07
CA PHE A 177 7.13 1.54 -15.10
C PHE A 177 6.87 2.90 -15.74
N GLU A 178 7.40 3.17 -16.93
CA GLU A 178 7.18 4.41 -17.69
C GLU A 178 5.71 4.60 -18.08
N THR A 179 4.91 3.53 -18.00
CA THR A 179 3.46 3.55 -18.20
C THR A 179 2.69 3.94 -16.94
N LEU A 180 3.37 4.15 -15.81
CA LEU A 180 2.75 4.52 -14.53
C LEU A 180 2.93 6.02 -14.27
N PRO A 181 1.96 6.67 -13.62
CA PRO A 181 2.15 8.04 -13.16
C PRO A 181 3.23 8.10 -12.08
N SER A 182 4.01 9.19 -12.07
CA SER A 182 5.17 9.39 -11.20
C SER A 182 5.13 10.78 -10.57
N MET A 183 5.33 10.86 -9.24
CA MET A 183 5.51 12.11 -8.53
C MET A 183 6.87 12.71 -8.85
N GLU A 184 7.94 11.91 -8.91
CA GLU A 184 9.29 12.35 -9.30
C GLU A 184 9.27 13.04 -10.67
N ALA A 185 8.64 12.42 -11.67
CA ALA A 185 8.64 12.93 -13.05
C ALA A 185 7.77 14.19 -13.21
N ASN A 186 6.60 14.23 -12.56
CA ASN A 186 5.70 15.38 -12.66
C ASN A 186 4.71 15.45 -11.48
N GLN A 187 5.12 16.14 -10.41
CA GLN A 187 4.26 16.39 -9.25
C GLN A 187 2.98 17.17 -9.60
N ARG A 188 2.99 17.96 -10.69
CA ARG A 188 1.82 18.76 -11.10
C ARG A 188 0.61 17.92 -11.48
N LEU A 189 0.83 16.64 -11.77
CA LEU A 189 -0.25 15.68 -12.02
C LEU A 189 -1.23 15.57 -10.85
N PHE A 190 -0.82 15.96 -9.64
CA PHE A 190 -1.59 15.83 -8.40
C PHE A 190 -1.79 17.17 -7.66
N GLU A 191 -1.53 18.32 -8.31
CA GLU A 191 -1.57 19.67 -7.70
C GLU A 191 -2.90 20.02 -7.01
N ASN A 192 -4.00 19.39 -7.43
CA ASN A 192 -5.35 19.65 -6.90
C ASN A 192 -5.86 18.57 -5.93
N GLU A 193 -4.99 17.67 -5.45
CA GLU A 193 -5.38 16.55 -4.59
C GLU A 193 -6.18 16.95 -3.35
N GLY A 194 -5.95 18.16 -2.80
CA GLY A 194 -6.67 18.67 -1.64
C GLY A 194 -8.13 19.03 -1.89
N ASN A 195 -8.56 19.12 -3.16
CA ASN A 195 -9.92 19.46 -3.55
C ASN A 195 -10.75 18.25 -4.01
N TRP A 196 -10.12 17.08 -4.11
CA TRP A 196 -10.78 15.87 -4.59
C TRP A 196 -11.78 15.32 -3.57
N LYS A 197 -12.72 14.54 -4.08
CA LYS A 197 -13.73 13.81 -3.32
C LYS A 197 -13.75 12.36 -3.75
N LEU A 198 -14.21 11.50 -2.84
CA LEU A 198 -14.49 10.11 -3.14
C LEU A 198 -15.37 10.00 -4.38
N GLY A 199 -14.95 9.19 -5.35
CA GLY A 199 -15.65 8.94 -6.60
C GLY A 199 -15.35 9.92 -7.74
N ASP A 200 -14.62 11.03 -7.47
CA ASP A 200 -14.23 11.97 -8.53
C ASP A 200 -13.41 11.27 -9.62
N LEU A 201 -13.61 11.70 -10.87
CA LEU A 201 -12.83 11.27 -12.01
C LEU A 201 -11.78 12.34 -12.35
N ILE A 202 -10.52 11.94 -12.35
CA ILE A 202 -9.36 12.81 -12.60
C ILE A 202 -8.51 12.27 -13.73
N TYR A 203 -7.72 13.14 -14.37
CA TYR A 203 -6.78 12.75 -15.43
C TYR A 203 -5.35 12.92 -14.94
N VAL A 204 -4.58 11.84 -14.98
CA VAL A 204 -3.18 11.78 -14.54
C VAL A 204 -2.40 11.19 -15.70
N GLY A 205 -1.48 11.97 -16.28
CA GLY A 205 -0.65 11.49 -17.40
C GLY A 205 -1.44 11.08 -18.66
N GLY A 206 -2.62 11.66 -18.87
CA GLY A 206 -3.51 11.30 -19.99
C GLY A 206 -4.40 10.07 -19.76
N GLN A 207 -4.24 9.39 -18.62
CA GLN A 207 -5.12 8.29 -18.20
C GLN A 207 -6.14 8.80 -17.17
N GLN A 208 -7.38 8.31 -17.25
CA GLN A 208 -8.43 8.65 -16.31
C GLN A 208 -8.38 7.71 -15.09
N PHE A 209 -8.55 8.29 -13.90
CA PHE A 209 -8.61 7.59 -12.63
C PHE A 209 -9.85 8.01 -11.85
N GLN A 210 -10.37 7.09 -11.03
CA GLN A 210 -11.36 7.36 -10.00
C GLN A 210 -10.70 7.40 -8.63
N VAL A 211 -11.08 8.38 -7.80
CA VAL A 211 -10.70 8.44 -6.39
C VAL A 211 -11.46 7.35 -5.62
N GLN A 212 -10.74 6.33 -5.14
CA GLN A 212 -11.30 5.21 -4.38
C GLN A 212 -11.31 5.45 -2.86
N ALA A 213 -10.35 6.22 -2.38
CA ALA A 213 -10.25 6.64 -0.99
C ALA A 213 -9.53 7.98 -0.90
N ILE A 214 -9.92 8.82 0.06
CA ILE A 214 -9.26 10.09 0.32
C ILE A 214 -9.41 10.51 1.79
N GLU A 215 -8.32 10.98 2.38
CA GLU A 215 -8.30 11.53 3.73
C GLU A 215 -7.48 12.81 3.77
N VAL A 216 -8.08 13.88 4.28
CA VAL A 216 -7.42 15.17 4.47
C VAL A 216 -6.98 15.28 5.94
N HIS A 217 -5.67 15.36 6.16
CA HIS A 217 -5.07 15.41 7.50
C HIS A 217 -5.17 16.83 8.04
N ARG A 218 -6.23 17.14 8.77
CA ARG A 218 -6.42 18.47 9.36
C ARG A 218 -5.62 18.60 10.65
N ASN A 219 -5.15 19.83 10.95
CA ASN A 219 -4.71 20.15 12.30
C ASN A 219 -5.84 19.79 13.28
N GLN A 220 -5.55 19.00 14.31
CA GLN A 220 -6.48 18.94 15.44
C GLN A 220 -6.65 20.37 15.96
N PRO A 221 -7.90 20.85 16.18
CA PRO A 221 -8.06 22.11 16.88
C PRO A 221 -7.41 21.96 18.25
N ASP A 222 -6.53 22.90 18.61
CA ASP A 222 -5.99 23.05 19.96
C ASP A 222 -7.17 22.96 20.93
N ASN A 223 -7.25 21.86 21.67
CA ASN A 223 -8.24 21.72 22.74
C ASN A 223 -7.75 22.52 23.96
N LYS A 224 -7.48 23.82 23.77
CA LYS A 224 -7.26 24.78 24.84
C LYS A 224 -8.62 25.29 25.29
N SER A 225 -9.29 24.53 26.14
CA SER A 225 -10.14 25.02 27.24
C SER A 225 -10.98 23.89 27.83
N LYS A 226 -10.44 23.22 28.85
CA LYS A 226 -11.24 22.83 30.00
C LYS A 226 -10.59 23.49 31.21
N LEU A 227 -11.04 24.73 31.48
CA LEU A 227 -11.05 25.31 32.82
C LEU A 227 -12.25 24.72 33.56
#